data_AF-A0A838YYK4-F1
#
_entry.id   AF-A0A838YYK4-F1
#
_cell.length_a   1.000
_cell.length_b   1.000
_cell.length_c   1.000
_cell.angle_alpha   90.00
_cell.angle_beta   90.00
_cell.angle_gamma   90.00
#
_symmetry.space_group_name_H-M   'P 1'
#
loop_
_entity.id
_entity.type
_entity.pdbx_description
1 polymer ?
#
loop_
_entity_poly.entity_id
_entity_poly.type
_entity_poly.pdbx_seq_one_letter_code
_entity_poly.pdbx_strand_id
1 'polypeptide(L)'
;MNTQLNKEVLIKARELKSEEDFKVFEDIANLASQGFLTIEDFDTLCNGFFDDTEDFDFLSEGLTECLNQIMGDYPVEIFAEKLVNAVEIFNPHALLSYGFILSQWFIDEEKRNLLCRYINTKNEDIKELCRKVLTEQMKFYNNYDGLGYMAGSANKVLQGIK
;
A
#
# COMPACT_ATOMS: atom_id res chain seq x y z
N MET A 1 16.84 -19.15 -4.57
CA MET A 1 17.23 -18.26 -5.68
C MET A 1 16.65 -16.90 -5.33
N ASN A 2 17.42 -15.82 -5.29
CA ASN A 2 16.88 -14.51 -4.95
C ASN A 2 16.25 -13.93 -6.23
N THR A 3 14.93 -13.93 -6.33
CA THR A 3 14.22 -13.44 -7.51
C THR A 3 14.01 -11.94 -7.34
N GLN A 4 14.98 -11.14 -7.78
CA GLN A 4 14.83 -9.69 -7.70
C GLN A 4 13.79 -9.23 -8.72
N LEU A 5 12.69 -8.62 -8.24
CA LEU A 5 11.67 -8.04 -9.09
C LEU A 5 12.23 -6.87 -9.92
N ASN A 6 11.67 -6.65 -11.11
CA ASN A 6 12.08 -5.58 -11.99
C ASN A 6 11.06 -4.43 -12.00
N LYS A 7 11.41 -3.31 -11.35
CA LYS A 7 10.59 -2.10 -11.28
C LYS A 7 10.04 -1.64 -12.63
N GLU A 8 10.85 -1.63 -13.69
CA GLU A 8 10.44 -1.14 -15.01
C GLU A 8 9.42 -2.08 -15.68
N VAL A 9 9.47 -3.37 -15.37
CA VAL A 9 8.46 -4.33 -15.83
C VAL A 9 7.13 -4.06 -15.14
N LEU A 10 7.12 -3.89 -13.82
CA LEU A 10 5.90 -3.58 -13.06
C LEU A 10 5.26 -2.27 -13.51
N ILE A 11 6.05 -1.21 -13.71
CA ILE A 11 5.53 0.09 -14.16
C ILE A 11 4.87 0.00 -15.53
N LYS A 12 5.41 -0.81 -16.45
CA LYS A 12 4.80 -1.01 -17.77
C LYS A 12 3.54 -1.84 -17.71
N ALA A 13 3.53 -2.85 -16.85
CA ALA A 13 2.43 -3.80 -16.75
C ALA A 13 1.23 -3.30 -15.94
N ARG A 14 1.42 -2.38 -14.98
CA ARG A 14 0.38 -1.97 -14.02
C ARG A 14 -0.90 -1.37 -14.61
N GLU A 15 -0.90 -1.00 -15.88
CA GLU A 15 -2.11 -0.55 -16.56
C GLU A 15 -3.01 -1.71 -17.01
N LEU A 16 -2.51 -2.95 -17.00
CA LEU A 16 -3.22 -4.19 -17.33
C LEU A 16 -3.90 -4.16 -18.72
N LYS A 17 -3.15 -3.79 -19.75
CA LYS A 17 -3.68 -3.60 -21.12
C LYS A 17 -3.57 -4.83 -22.01
N SER A 18 -2.86 -5.86 -21.57
CA SER A 18 -2.57 -7.07 -22.32
C SER A 18 -2.49 -8.30 -21.43
N GLU A 19 -2.68 -9.50 -21.98
CA GLU A 19 -2.53 -10.75 -21.23
C GLU A 19 -1.12 -10.89 -20.61
N GLU A 20 -0.10 -10.36 -21.29
CA GLU A 20 1.26 -10.31 -20.77
C GLU A 20 1.39 -9.47 -19.50
N ASP A 21 0.60 -8.40 -19.37
CA ASP A 21 0.59 -7.56 -18.17
C ASP A 21 0.01 -8.33 -16.98
N PHE A 22 -1.12 -9.02 -17.15
CA PHE A 22 -1.69 -9.88 -16.11
C PHE A 22 -0.71 -10.95 -15.66
N LYS A 23 -0.02 -11.58 -16.62
CA LYS A 23 0.97 -12.62 -16.33
C LYS A 23 2.10 -12.14 -15.42
N VAL A 24 2.53 -10.89 -15.55
CA VAL A 24 3.53 -10.30 -14.63
C VAL A 24 3.05 -10.36 -13.19
N PHE A 25 1.79 -10.00 -12.93
CA PHE A 25 1.23 -9.98 -11.58
C PHE A 25 0.84 -11.37 -11.07
N GLU A 26 0.43 -12.29 -11.95
CA GLU A 26 0.24 -13.70 -11.62
C GLU A 26 1.58 -14.36 -11.19
N ASP A 27 2.66 -14.09 -11.92
CA ASP A 27 3.99 -14.59 -11.56
C ASP A 27 4.45 -14.02 -10.21
N ILE A 28 4.17 -12.75 -9.92
CA ILE A 28 4.43 -12.13 -8.62
C ILE A 28 3.63 -12.83 -7.51
N ALA A 29 2.33 -13.04 -7.70
CA ALA A 29 1.49 -13.74 -6.73
C ALA A 29 1.98 -15.18 -6.48
N ASN A 30 2.43 -15.88 -7.52
CA ASN A 30 3.04 -17.19 -7.40
C ASN A 30 4.33 -17.15 -6.58
N LEU A 31 5.22 -16.17 -6.83
CA LEU A 31 6.44 -15.98 -6.04
C LEU A 31 6.14 -15.67 -4.57
N ALA A 32 5.14 -14.82 -4.31
CA ALA A 32 4.70 -14.46 -2.95
C ALA A 32 4.20 -15.71 -2.20
N SER A 33 3.30 -16.48 -2.82
CA SER A 33 2.72 -17.70 -2.22
C SER A 33 3.76 -18.80 -1.93
N GLN A 34 4.90 -18.77 -2.62
CA GLN A 34 6.02 -19.69 -2.42
C GLN A 34 7.05 -19.16 -1.41
N GLY A 35 6.83 -17.97 -0.83
CA GLY A 35 7.75 -17.35 0.12
C GLY A 35 9.06 -16.87 -0.50
N PHE A 36 9.07 -16.58 -1.80
CA PHE A 36 10.26 -16.11 -2.51
C PHE A 36 10.42 -14.59 -2.53
N LEU A 37 9.38 -13.85 -2.17
CA LEU A 37 9.46 -12.40 -2.01
C LEU A 37 9.88 -12.04 -0.59
N THR A 38 10.69 -11.01 -0.47
CA THR A 38 11.26 -10.54 0.79
C THR A 38 11.01 -9.06 0.99
N ILE A 39 11.40 -8.51 2.15
CA ILE A 39 11.29 -7.08 2.40
C ILE A 39 12.06 -6.20 1.40
N GLU A 40 13.08 -6.75 0.74
CA GLU A 40 13.82 -6.05 -0.32
C GLU A 40 12.99 -5.83 -1.58
N ASP A 41 11.94 -6.62 -1.78
CA ASP A 41 11.02 -6.50 -2.92
C ASP A 41 9.89 -5.49 -2.68
N PHE A 42 9.69 -5.05 -1.43
CA PHE A 42 8.59 -4.19 -0.99
C PHE A 42 8.46 -2.92 -1.86
N ASP A 43 9.55 -2.14 -1.94
CA ASP A 43 9.54 -0.86 -2.65
C ASP A 43 9.32 -1.07 -4.15
N THR A 44 9.80 -2.20 -4.69
CA THR A 44 9.58 -2.56 -6.10
C THR A 44 8.11 -2.87 -6.36
N LEU A 45 7.46 -3.67 -5.49
CA LEU A 45 6.03 -3.97 -5.59
C LEU A 45 5.16 -2.73 -5.50
N CYS A 46 5.51 -1.75 -4.66
CA CYS A 46 4.78 -0.48 -4.58
C CYS A 46 4.67 0.25 -5.93
N ASN A 47 5.63 0.08 -6.84
CA ASN A 47 5.57 0.67 -8.18
C ASN A 47 4.55 -0.01 -9.11
N GLY A 48 4.10 -1.22 -8.77
CA GLY A 48 3.12 -1.99 -9.51
C GLY A 48 1.68 -1.59 -9.26
N PHE A 49 1.38 -0.83 -8.20
CA PHE A 49 0.02 -0.35 -7.95
C PHE A 49 -0.37 0.75 -8.94
N PHE A 50 -1.63 0.76 -9.35
CA PHE A 50 -2.19 1.78 -10.25
C PHE A 50 -3.69 1.92 -10.02
N ASP A 51 -4.15 3.11 -9.61
CA ASP A 51 -5.55 3.34 -9.27
C ASP A 51 -6.45 3.54 -10.51
N ASP A 52 -5.88 3.89 -11.66
CA ASP A 52 -6.63 4.25 -12.88
C ASP A 52 -6.86 3.07 -13.85
N THR A 53 -6.60 1.82 -13.43
CA THR A 53 -6.88 0.62 -14.23
C THR A 53 -8.32 0.13 -14.06
N GLU A 54 -8.91 -0.47 -15.11
CA GLU A 54 -10.25 -1.06 -15.06
C GLU A 54 -10.29 -2.26 -14.09
N ASP A 55 -9.21 -3.02 -14.00
CA ASP A 55 -9.04 -4.17 -13.09
C ASP A 55 -8.37 -3.75 -11.77
N PHE A 56 -8.74 -2.58 -11.26
CA PHE A 56 -8.20 -1.99 -10.03
C PHE A 56 -8.24 -2.97 -8.86
N ASP A 57 -9.37 -3.67 -8.66
CA ASP A 57 -9.54 -4.60 -7.54
C ASP A 57 -8.53 -5.75 -7.62
N PHE A 58 -8.35 -6.35 -8.81
CA PHE A 58 -7.37 -7.42 -9.02
C PHE A 58 -5.95 -6.95 -8.67
N LEU A 59 -5.55 -5.78 -9.18
CA LEU A 59 -4.21 -5.26 -8.99
C LEU A 59 -3.98 -4.84 -7.54
N SER A 60 -4.89 -4.07 -6.96
CA SER A 60 -4.76 -3.49 -5.63
C SER A 60 -4.87 -4.56 -4.54
N GLU A 61 -5.84 -5.46 -4.60
CA GLU A 61 -5.96 -6.56 -3.64
C GLU A 61 -4.81 -7.55 -3.77
N GLY A 62 -4.46 -7.95 -5.00
CA GLY A 62 -3.39 -8.91 -5.25
C GLY A 62 -2.03 -8.43 -4.76
N LEU A 63 -1.66 -7.18 -5.06
CA LEU A 63 -0.41 -6.61 -4.57
C LEU A 63 -0.46 -6.33 -3.07
N THR A 64 -1.59 -5.91 -2.51
CA THR A 64 -1.73 -5.76 -1.06
C THR A 64 -1.51 -7.09 -0.34
N GLU A 65 -2.03 -8.19 -0.87
CA GLU A 65 -1.80 -9.53 -0.32
C GLU A 65 -0.33 -9.96 -0.42
N CYS A 66 0.37 -9.61 -1.51
CA CYS A 66 1.81 -9.83 -1.60
C CYS A 66 2.58 -9.04 -0.52
N LEU A 67 2.21 -7.78 -0.29
CA LEU A 67 2.79 -6.97 0.80
C LEU A 67 2.46 -7.58 2.18
N ASN A 68 1.23 -8.07 2.39
CA ASN A 68 0.83 -8.77 3.63
C ASN A 68 1.76 -9.96 3.92
N GLN A 69 1.99 -10.79 2.91
CA GLN A 69 2.81 -11.99 3.03
C GLN A 69 4.27 -11.65 3.33
N ILE A 70 4.85 -10.69 2.60
CA ILE A 70 6.22 -10.23 2.85
C ILE A 70 6.38 -9.75 4.29
N MET A 71 5.44 -8.93 4.78
CA MET A 71 5.58 -8.27 6.07
C MET A 71 5.11 -9.12 7.25
N GLY A 72 4.38 -10.21 7.01
CA GLY A 72 3.94 -11.15 8.03
C GLY A 72 5.10 -11.77 8.83
N ASP A 73 6.29 -11.85 8.22
CA ASP A 73 7.50 -12.37 8.83
C ASP A 73 8.35 -11.30 9.56
N TYR A 74 7.91 -10.04 9.57
CA TYR A 74 8.67 -8.92 10.13
C TYR A 74 7.93 -8.23 11.28
N PRO A 75 8.65 -7.60 12.23
CA PRO A 75 8.04 -6.74 13.23
C PRO A 75 7.21 -5.62 12.58
N VAL A 76 6.09 -5.27 13.22
CA VAL A 76 5.16 -4.25 12.72
C VAL A 76 5.81 -2.86 12.62
N GLU A 77 6.84 -2.60 13.41
CA GLU A 77 7.70 -1.41 13.34
C GLU A 77 8.37 -1.27 11.99
N ILE A 78 8.93 -2.37 11.48
CA ILE A 78 9.59 -2.39 10.18
C ILE A 78 8.55 -2.12 9.09
N PHE A 79 7.36 -2.70 9.22
CA PHE A 79 6.29 -2.45 8.27
C PHE A 79 5.84 -0.99 8.25
N ALA A 80 5.56 -0.43 9.42
CA ALA A 80 5.14 0.96 9.53
C ALA A 80 6.20 1.91 8.95
N GLU A 81 7.48 1.66 9.20
CA GLU A 81 8.57 2.44 8.63
C GLU A 81 8.61 2.34 7.09
N LYS A 82 8.58 1.12 6.54
CA LYS A 82 8.58 0.88 5.09
C LYS A 82 7.40 1.55 4.41
N LEU A 83 6.20 1.39 4.96
CA LEU A 83 4.99 1.94 4.38
C LEU A 83 5.02 3.47 4.37
N VAL A 84 5.47 4.12 5.46
CA VAL A 84 5.59 5.59 5.52
C VAL A 84 6.62 6.10 4.51
N ASN A 85 7.72 5.37 4.29
CA ASN A 85 8.72 5.73 3.27
C ASN A 85 8.18 5.56 1.84
N ALA A 86 7.25 4.63 1.63
CA ALA A 86 6.72 4.32 0.31
C ALA A 86 5.68 5.32 -0.22
N VAL A 87 5.20 6.28 0.58
CA VAL A 87 4.18 7.24 0.13
C VAL A 87 4.59 8.00 -1.14
N GLU A 88 5.88 8.30 -1.30
CA GLU A 88 6.41 8.95 -2.52
C GLU A 88 6.43 8.02 -3.72
N ILE A 89 6.46 6.70 -3.51
CA ILE A 89 6.38 5.70 -4.57
C ILE A 89 4.92 5.58 -5.04
N PHE A 90 3.97 5.52 -4.11
CA PHE A 90 2.54 5.47 -4.44
C PHE A 90 2.06 6.77 -5.09
N ASN A 91 2.60 7.91 -4.71
CA ASN A 91 2.31 9.19 -5.34
C ASN A 91 3.05 9.31 -6.68
N PRO A 92 2.38 9.58 -7.82
CA PRO A 92 1.01 10.10 -7.96
C PRO A 92 -0.04 9.08 -8.43
N HIS A 93 0.29 7.79 -8.53
CA HIS A 93 -0.45 6.83 -9.34
C HIS A 93 -1.31 5.83 -8.56
N ALA A 94 -1.17 5.77 -7.23
CA ALA A 94 -1.78 4.75 -6.40
C ALA A 94 -2.14 5.25 -4.98
N LEU A 95 -2.64 6.49 -4.86
CA LEU A 95 -2.97 7.09 -3.57
C LEU A 95 -4.15 6.41 -2.87
N LEU A 96 -5.16 5.91 -3.60
CA LEU A 96 -6.29 5.17 -3.04
C LEU A 96 -5.84 3.80 -2.54
N SER A 97 -5.05 3.08 -3.33
CA SER A 97 -4.43 1.83 -2.88
C SER A 97 -3.60 2.01 -1.61
N TYR A 98 -2.77 3.06 -1.56
CA TYR A 98 -2.00 3.39 -0.36
C TYR A 98 -2.90 3.73 0.83
N GLY A 99 -3.95 4.53 0.62
CA GLY A 99 -4.94 4.87 1.63
C GLY A 99 -5.68 3.65 2.19
N PHE A 100 -5.98 2.68 1.33
CA PHE A 100 -6.56 1.40 1.72
C PHE A 100 -5.63 0.66 2.69
N ILE A 101 -4.36 0.48 2.33
CA ILE A 101 -3.35 -0.20 3.17
C ILE A 101 -3.23 0.50 4.54
N LEU A 102 -3.09 1.84 4.55
CA LEU A 102 -3.01 2.61 5.79
C LEU A 102 -4.26 2.44 6.68
N SER A 103 -5.43 2.35 6.07
CA SER A 103 -6.70 2.27 6.82
C SER A 103 -6.99 0.87 7.34
N GLN A 104 -6.67 -0.17 6.56
CA GLN A 104 -6.98 -1.56 6.83
C GLN A 104 -6.01 -2.18 7.85
N TRP A 105 -4.70 -1.98 7.69
CA TRP A 105 -3.71 -2.62 8.57
C TRP A 105 -3.62 -1.97 9.95
N PHE A 106 -3.94 -0.68 10.03
CA PHE A 106 -3.77 0.15 11.22
C PHE A 106 -5.11 0.49 11.90
N ILE A 107 -6.10 -0.39 11.76
CA ILE A 107 -7.36 -0.34 12.53
C ILE A 107 -7.08 -0.46 14.03
N ASP A 108 -6.15 -1.35 14.38
CA ASP A 108 -5.69 -1.55 15.75
C ASP A 108 -5.01 -0.29 16.31
N GLU A 109 -5.27 0.01 17.58
CA GLU A 109 -4.77 1.21 18.24
C GLU A 109 -3.26 1.24 18.42
N GLU A 110 -2.64 0.12 18.79
CA GLU A 110 -1.21 0.04 18.99
C GLU A 110 -0.48 0.26 17.66
N LYS A 111 -0.92 -0.45 16.61
CA LYS A 111 -0.38 -0.27 15.25
C LYS A 111 -0.56 1.17 14.77
N ARG A 112 -1.76 1.74 14.95
CA ARG A 112 -2.03 3.12 14.54
C ARG A 112 -1.10 4.12 15.22
N ASN A 113 -0.92 4.00 16.53
CA ASN A 113 -0.05 4.90 17.29
C ASN A 113 1.40 4.81 16.80
N LEU A 114 1.85 3.61 16.42
CA LEU A 114 3.16 3.39 15.82
C LEU A 114 3.28 4.04 14.43
N LEU A 115 2.28 3.86 13.55
CA LEU A 115 2.23 4.52 12.25
C LEU A 115 2.30 6.05 12.40
N CYS A 116 1.46 6.64 13.26
CA CYS A 116 1.48 8.08 13.51
C CYS A 116 2.84 8.55 14.04
N ARG A 117 3.51 7.76 14.89
CA ARG A 117 4.86 8.08 15.38
C ARG A 117 5.84 8.19 14.20
N TYR A 118 5.83 7.23 13.27
CA TYR A 118 6.72 7.26 12.11
C TYR A 118 6.40 8.40 11.16
N ILE A 119 5.12 8.65 10.84
CA ILE A 119 4.72 9.81 10.02
C ILE A 119 5.23 11.11 10.64
N ASN A 120 5.13 11.24 11.97
CA ASN A 120 5.57 12.44 12.68
C ASN A 120 7.10 12.66 12.70
N THR A 121 7.90 11.65 12.34
CA THR A 121 9.35 11.83 12.15
C THR A 121 9.71 12.39 10.76
N LYS A 122 8.76 12.45 9.83
CA LYS A 122 9.01 12.91 8.46
C LYS A 122 8.90 14.43 8.34
N ASN A 123 9.39 14.95 7.21
CA ASN A 123 9.22 16.36 6.87
C ASN A 123 7.74 16.68 6.57
N GLU A 124 7.39 17.98 6.50
CA GLU A 124 5.99 18.38 6.27
C GLU A 124 5.45 17.96 4.91
N ASP A 125 6.28 17.84 3.87
CA ASP A 125 5.83 17.43 2.54
C ASP A 125 5.27 16.00 2.57
N ILE A 126 5.99 15.07 3.23
CA ILE A 126 5.56 13.69 3.43
C ILE A 126 4.31 13.62 4.30
N LYS A 127 4.26 14.40 5.38
CA LYS A 127 3.06 14.45 6.23
C LYS A 127 1.86 14.93 5.44
N GLU A 128 2.02 15.92 4.58
CA GLU A 128 0.94 16.46 3.77
C GLU A 128 0.43 15.45 2.73
N LEU A 129 1.33 14.66 2.13
CA LEU A 129 0.93 13.52 1.30
C LEU A 129 0.10 12.51 2.09
N CYS A 130 0.52 12.14 3.31
CA CYS A 130 -0.26 11.26 4.18
C CYS A 130 -1.62 11.86 4.54
N ARG A 131 -1.70 13.15 4.88
CA ARG A 131 -2.97 13.84 5.18
C ARG A 131 -3.91 13.82 3.98
N LYS A 132 -3.38 14.11 2.78
CA LYS A 132 -4.12 14.07 1.52
C LYS A 132 -4.69 12.67 1.29
N VAL A 133 -3.85 11.63 1.37
CA VAL A 133 -4.27 10.23 1.18
C VAL A 133 -5.41 9.86 2.12
N LEU A 134 -5.25 10.10 3.43
CA LEU A 134 -6.26 9.74 4.42
C LEU A 134 -7.57 10.51 4.21
N THR A 135 -7.48 11.77 3.79
CA THR A 135 -8.65 12.61 3.48
C THR A 135 -9.42 12.06 2.28
N GLU A 136 -8.72 11.73 1.19
CA GLU A 136 -9.37 11.14 0.01
C GLU A 136 -9.96 9.75 0.32
N GLN A 137 -9.24 8.93 1.11
CA GLN A 137 -9.73 7.62 1.50
C GLN A 137 -11.00 7.71 2.36
N MET A 138 -11.08 8.67 3.29
CA MET A 138 -12.30 8.91 4.07
C MET A 138 -13.47 9.32 3.18
N LYS A 139 -13.25 10.18 2.18
CA LYS A 139 -14.29 10.55 1.21
C LYS A 139 -14.77 9.32 0.43
N PHE A 140 -13.84 8.47 0.00
CA PHE A 140 -14.15 7.22 -0.68
C PHE A 140 -15.05 6.33 0.20
N TYR A 141 -14.63 6.01 1.42
CA TYR A 141 -15.39 5.12 2.31
C TYR A 141 -16.76 5.67 2.74
N ASN A 142 -16.90 6.98 2.90
CA ASN A 142 -18.19 7.57 3.26
C ASN A 142 -19.26 7.42 2.16
N ASN A 143 -18.87 7.07 0.93
CA ASN A 143 -19.79 6.79 -0.17
C ASN A 143 -20.23 5.32 -0.22
N TYR A 144 -19.69 4.44 0.63
CA TYR A 144 -19.99 3.00 0.64
C TYR A 144 -20.53 2.54 1.99
N ASP A 145 -21.70 1.89 1.96
CA ASP A 145 -22.30 1.29 3.15
C ASP A 145 -21.39 0.18 3.70
N GLY A 146 -21.16 0.19 5.02
CA GLY A 146 -20.38 -0.83 5.72
C GLY A 146 -18.88 -0.54 5.90
N LEU A 147 -18.33 0.49 5.25
CA LEU A 147 -16.90 0.86 5.38
C LEU A 147 -16.62 1.95 6.43
N GLY A 148 -17.63 2.33 7.23
CA GLY A 148 -17.52 3.39 8.23
C GLY A 148 -16.45 3.14 9.30
N TYR A 149 -16.13 1.88 9.62
CA TYR A 149 -15.04 1.56 10.54
C TYR A 149 -13.67 1.89 9.95
N MET A 150 -13.47 1.72 8.63
CA MET A 150 -12.24 2.11 7.93
C MET A 150 -12.13 3.62 7.80
N ALA A 151 -13.23 4.32 7.55
CA ALA A 151 -13.27 5.79 7.61
C ALA A 151 -12.89 6.30 9.02
N GLY A 152 -13.39 5.65 10.06
CA GLY A 152 -13.02 5.93 11.45
C GLY A 152 -11.53 5.68 11.74
N SER A 153 -10.96 4.59 11.19
CA SER A 153 -9.53 4.28 11.28
C SER A 153 -8.69 5.39 10.61
N ALA A 154 -8.99 5.73 9.36
CA ALA A 154 -8.32 6.78 8.61
C ALA A 154 -8.37 8.14 9.34
N ASN A 155 -9.53 8.51 9.88
CA ASN A 155 -9.69 9.74 10.65
C ASN A 155 -8.81 9.76 11.91
N LYS A 156 -8.68 8.63 12.62
CA LYS A 156 -7.82 8.55 13.81
C LYS A 156 -6.35 8.66 13.44
N VAL A 157 -5.92 8.07 12.31
CA VAL A 157 -4.54 8.25 11.81
C VAL A 157 -4.31 9.73 11.50
N LEU A 158 -5.25 10.36 10.77
CA LEU A 158 -5.19 11.77 10.38
C LEU A 158 -5.04 12.70 11.60
N GLN A 159 -5.82 12.47 12.65
CA GLN A 159 -5.74 13.22 13.92
C GLN A 159 -4.42 13.01 14.67
N GLY A 160 -3.72 11.90 14.41
CA GLY A 160 -2.43 11.59 15.02
C GLY A 160 -1.22 12.24 14.33
N ILE A 161 -1.40 12.82 13.14
CA ILE A 161 -0.35 13.54 12.41
C ILE A 161 -0.22 14.95 13.01
N LYS A 162 0.95 15.25 13.58
CA LYS A 162 1.28 16.50 14.28
C LYS A 162 2.14 17.42 13.42
#